data_AF-A0A1H3PCJ4-F1
#
_entry.id   AF-A0A1H3PCJ4-F1
#
_cell.length_a   1.000
_cell.length_b   1.000
_cell.length_c   1.000
_cell.angle_alpha   90.00
_cell.angle_beta   90.00
_cell.angle_gamma   90.00
#
_symmetry.space_group_name_H-M   'P 1'
#
loop_
_entity.id
_entity.type
_entity.pdbx_description
1 polymer ?
#
loop_
_entity_poly.entity_id
_entity_poly.type
_entity_poly.pdbx_seq_one_letter_code
_entity_poly.pdbx_strand_id
1 'polypeptide(L)'
;MSPPPSKQEVAVATETLRTEANMWLRHSDQMEVIAGKAQGLRMTRLEAGIFQLLVSPYDEVADQITARCREGQQRMADIAATLRQVADTYDAEDASNAHKLQNLY
;
A
#
# COMPACT_ATOMS: atom_id res chain seq x y z
N MET A 1 -18.57 -28.33 -13.89
CA MET A 1 -17.87 -27.10 -14.31
C MET A 1 -18.80 -25.94 -14.00
N SER A 2 -18.41 -25.01 -13.13
CA SER A 2 -19.22 -23.81 -12.90
C SER A 2 -19.21 -22.93 -14.16
N PRO A 3 -20.33 -22.26 -14.50
CA PRO A 3 -20.35 -21.33 -15.62
C PRO A 3 -19.34 -20.19 -15.40
N PRO A 4 -18.79 -19.61 -16.48
CA PRO A 4 -17.91 -18.45 -16.37
C PRO A 4 -18.66 -17.28 -15.69
N PRO A 5 -17.95 -16.42 -14.92
CA PRO A 5 -18.57 -15.30 -14.24
C PRO A 5 -19.28 -14.35 -15.21
N SER A 6 -20.38 -13.78 -14.76
CA SER A 6 -21.09 -12.71 -15.46
C SER A 6 -20.32 -11.39 -15.39
N LYS A 7 -20.62 -10.47 -16.31
CA LYS A 7 -20.03 -9.11 -16.32
C LYS A 7 -20.24 -8.35 -15.01
N GLN A 8 -21.40 -8.53 -14.38
CA GLN A 8 -21.71 -7.91 -13.09
C GLN A 8 -20.81 -8.48 -11.99
N GLU A 9 -20.56 -9.79 -11.98
CA GLU A 9 -19.66 -10.40 -11.00
C GLU A 9 -18.22 -9.92 -11.20
N VAL A 10 -17.75 -9.77 -12.45
CA VAL A 10 -16.43 -9.21 -12.74
C VAL A 10 -16.35 -7.75 -12.26
N ALA A 11 -17.33 -6.91 -12.58
CA ALA A 11 -17.34 -5.51 -12.16
C ALA A 11 -17.36 -5.33 -10.64
N VAL A 12 -18.12 -6.16 -9.92
CA VAL A 12 -18.13 -6.15 -8.44
C VAL A 12 -16.76 -6.58 -7.89
N ALA A 13 -16.14 -7.58 -8.49
CA ALA A 13 -14.81 -8.03 -8.09
C ALA A 13 -13.74 -6.95 -8.34
N THR A 14 -13.74 -6.30 -9.52
CA THR A 14 -12.75 -5.25 -9.84
C THR A 14 -12.94 -4.00 -8.98
N GLU A 15 -14.18 -3.63 -8.63
CA GLU A 15 -14.44 -2.56 -7.67
C GLU A 15 -13.97 -2.91 -6.25
N THR A 16 -14.12 -4.17 -5.84
CA THR A 16 -13.59 -4.65 -4.55
C THR A 16 -12.07 -4.53 -4.51
N LEU A 17 -11.37 -4.98 -5.56
CA LEU A 17 -9.91 -4.85 -5.68
C LEU A 17 -9.46 -3.39 -5.61
N ARG A 18 -10.18 -2.46 -6.26
CA ARG A 18 -9.89 -1.02 -6.19
C ARG A 18 -10.12 -0.44 -4.81
N THR A 19 -11.19 -0.85 -4.13
CA THR A 19 -11.47 -0.45 -2.76
C THR A 19 -10.36 -0.90 -1.81
N GLU A 20 -9.92 -2.16 -1.92
CA GLU A 20 -8.82 -2.70 -1.13
C GLU A 20 -7.50 -2.00 -1.45
N ALA A 21 -7.21 -1.72 -2.73
CA ALA A 21 -6.03 -0.96 -3.12
C ALA A 21 -5.99 0.42 -2.47
N ASN A 22 -7.12 1.11 -2.41
CA ASN A 22 -7.21 2.41 -1.74
C ASN A 22 -7.00 2.31 -0.23
N MET A 23 -7.43 1.21 0.40
CA MET A 23 -7.16 0.95 1.81
C MET A 23 -5.66 0.73 2.06
N TRP A 24 -5.00 -0.09 1.25
CA TRP A 24 -3.55 -0.31 1.34
C TRP A 24 -2.77 0.99 1.13
N LEU A 25 -3.18 1.82 0.17
CA LEU A 25 -2.53 3.12 -0.05
C LEU A 25 -2.69 4.06 1.15
N ARG A 26 -3.88 4.14 1.76
CA ARG A 26 -4.07 4.91 3.01
C ARG A 26 -3.18 4.43 4.15
N HIS A 27 -2.98 3.12 4.28
CA HIS A 27 -2.07 2.58 5.30
C HIS A 27 -0.60 2.88 4.98
N SER A 28 -0.23 2.91 3.69
CA SER A 28 1.08 3.38 3.24
C SER A 28 1.32 4.82 3.70
N ASP A 29 0.38 5.73 3.46
CA ASP A 29 0.47 7.13 3.90
C ASP A 29 0.57 7.25 5.42
N GLN A 30 -0.15 6.41 6.17
CA GLN A 30 -0.06 6.37 7.63
C GLN A 30 1.33 5.92 8.12
N MET A 31 1.97 4.97 7.43
CA MET A 31 3.34 4.57 7.74
C MET A 31 4.34 5.71 7.53
N GLU A 32 4.16 6.51 6.48
CA GLU A 32 4.98 7.71 6.25
C GLU A 32 4.84 8.72 7.41
N VAL A 33 3.61 8.99 7.84
CA VAL A 33 3.34 9.87 8.99
C VAL A 33 4.02 9.35 10.26
N ILE A 34 3.97 8.04 10.51
CA ILE A 34 4.61 7.43 11.69
C ILE A 34 6.13 7.52 11.57
N ALA A 35 6.71 7.26 10.38
CA ALA A 35 8.14 7.41 10.14
C ALA A 35 8.61 8.84 10.43
N GLY A 36 7.86 9.85 9.99
CA GLY A 36 8.15 11.26 10.29
C GLY A 36 8.12 11.57 11.80
N LYS A 37 7.14 11.03 12.53
CA LYS A 37 7.06 11.16 13.99
C LYS A 37 8.22 10.46 14.70
N ALA A 38 8.56 9.24 14.28
CA ALA A 38 9.68 8.46 14.85
C ALA A 38 11.01 9.18 14.61
N GLN A 39 11.22 9.73 13.42
CA GLN A 39 12.42 10.52 13.12
C GLN A 39 12.50 11.79 13.97
N GLY A 40 11.36 12.40 14.30
CA GLY A 40 11.27 13.55 15.20
C GLY A 40 11.51 13.23 16.68
N LEU A 41 11.59 11.96 17.07
CA LEU A 41 11.94 11.57 18.45
C LEU A 41 13.43 11.76 18.74
N ARG A 42 14.27 11.78 17.71
CA ARG A 42 15.73 11.85 17.85
C ARG A 42 16.14 13.02 18.75
N MET A 43 17.09 12.75 19.64
CA MET A 43 17.56 13.73 20.61
C MET A 43 18.95 14.22 20.27
N THR A 44 19.12 15.54 20.26
CA THR A 44 20.45 16.12 20.31
C THR A 44 21.09 15.86 21.67
N ARG A 45 22.43 15.88 21.70
CA ARG A 45 23.16 15.85 22.96
C ARG A 45 22.76 17.00 23.89
N LEU A 46 22.43 18.17 23.37
CA LEU A 46 21.98 19.28 24.22
C LEU A 46 20.65 18.95 24.93
N GLU A 47 19.67 18.43 24.19
CA GLU A 47 18.36 18.04 24.73
C GLU A 47 18.46 16.89 25.75
N ALA A 48 19.45 16.01 25.58
CA ALA A 48 19.65 14.87 26.48
C ALA A 48 20.20 15.21 27.86
N GLY A 49 20.90 16.34 28.02
CA GLY A 49 21.42 16.78 29.30
C GLY A 49 22.22 15.68 30.03
N ILE A 50 21.76 15.26 31.21
CA ILE A 50 22.42 14.22 32.03
C ILE A 50 22.34 12.80 31.44
N PHE A 51 21.46 12.57 30.46
CA PHE A 51 21.20 11.26 29.87
C PHE A 51 22.04 10.98 28.60
N GLN A 52 23.20 11.63 28.44
CA GLN A 52 24.07 11.50 27.26
C GLN A 52 24.34 10.05 26.83
N LEU A 53 24.55 9.17 27.81
CA LEU A 53 24.89 7.76 27.56
C LEU A 53 23.76 6.98 26.89
N LEU A 54 22.52 7.48 26.97
CA LEU A 54 21.33 6.84 26.39
C LEU A 54 20.95 7.40 25.02
N VAL A 55 21.56 8.51 24.59
CA VAL A 55 21.20 9.17 23.32
C VAL A 55 21.42 8.25 22.13
N SER A 56 22.61 7.63 22.05
CA SER A 56 22.94 6.72 20.95
C SER A 56 21.98 5.53 20.85
N PRO A 57 21.77 4.70 21.90
CA PRO A 57 20.83 3.59 21.80
C PRO A 57 19.38 4.04 21.58
N TYR A 58 18.99 5.21 22.09
CA TYR A 58 17.67 5.78 21.82
C TYR A 58 17.49 6.15 20.34
N ASP A 59 18.45 6.89 19.77
CA ASP A 59 18.45 7.27 18.36
C ASP A 59 18.51 6.04 17.44
N GLU A 60 19.26 5.00 17.81
CA GLU A 60 19.29 3.73 17.07
C GLU A 60 17.90 3.06 17.02
N VAL A 61 17.13 3.09 18.11
CA VAL A 61 15.76 2.57 18.13
C VAL A 61 14.84 3.44 17.27
N ALA A 62 14.97 4.76 17.34
CA ALA A 62 14.21 5.69 16.49
C ALA A 62 14.50 5.45 15.00
N ASP A 63 15.76 5.22 14.63
CA ASP A 63 16.18 4.91 13.26
C ASP A 63 15.64 3.55 12.81
N GLN A 64 15.66 2.51 13.66
CA GLN A 64 15.08 1.20 13.35
C GLN A 64 13.57 1.28 13.09
N ILE A 65 12.82 1.99 13.95
CA ILE A 65 11.38 2.19 13.77
C ILE A 65 11.12 2.95 12.46
N THR A 66 11.86 4.02 12.22
CA THR A 66 11.73 4.83 10.99
C THR A 66 11.98 3.99 9.75
N ALA A 67 13.03 3.16 9.75
CA ALA A 67 13.35 2.28 8.63
C ALA A 67 12.24 1.25 8.37
N ARG A 68 11.73 0.59 9.41
CA ARG A 68 10.64 -0.39 9.28
C ARG A 68 9.34 0.24 8.80
N CYS A 69 9.02 1.46 9.25
CA CYS A 69 7.87 2.20 8.73
C CYS A 69 8.00 2.51 7.24
N ARG A 70 9.19 2.94 6.77
CA ARG A 70 9.43 3.19 5.34
C ARG A 70 9.37 1.91 4.49
N GLU A 71 9.91 0.80 4.99
CA GLU A 71 9.74 -0.51 4.34
C GLU A 71 8.25 -0.88 4.24
N GLY A 72 7.51 -0.73 5.34
CA GLY A 72 6.07 -0.98 5.39
C GLY A 72 5.30 -0.10 4.40
N GLN A 73 5.57 1.20 4.37
CA GLN A 73 5.01 2.15 3.40
C GLN A 73 5.17 1.62 1.96
N GLN A 74 6.41 1.30 1.56
CA GLN A 74 6.68 0.82 0.20
C GLN A 74 5.92 -0.46 -0.10
N ARG A 75 5.94 -1.45 0.80
CA ARG A 75 5.24 -2.73 0.58
C ARG A 75 3.72 -2.56 0.46
N MET A 76 3.13 -1.68 1.24
CA MET A 76 1.70 -1.37 1.15
C MET A 76 1.36 -0.69 -0.18
N ALA A 77 2.22 0.21 -0.67
CA ALA A 77 2.06 0.83 -1.98
C ALA A 77 2.19 -0.19 -3.12
N ASP A 78 3.14 -1.13 -3.03
CA ASP A 78 3.32 -2.22 -4.01
C ASP A 78 2.06 -3.12 -4.09
N ILE A 79 1.45 -3.44 -2.94
CA ILE A 79 0.19 -4.20 -2.88
C ILE A 79 -0.93 -3.42 -3.55
N ALA A 80 -1.09 -2.13 -3.22
CA ALA A 80 -2.11 -1.29 -3.83
C ALA A 80 -1.96 -1.19 -5.36
N ALA A 81 -0.73 -1.05 -5.85
CA ALA A 81 -0.44 -1.01 -7.28
C ALA A 81 -0.80 -2.34 -7.96
N THR A 82 -0.47 -3.47 -7.33
CA THR A 82 -0.78 -4.80 -7.86
C THR A 82 -2.29 -5.03 -7.94
N LEU A 83 -3.04 -4.69 -6.89
CA LEU A 83 -4.51 -4.82 -6.88
C LEU A 83 -5.17 -3.99 -7.99
N ARG A 84 -4.70 -2.76 -8.22
CA ARG A 84 -5.17 -1.92 -9.34
C ARG A 84 -4.84 -2.54 -10.68
N GLN A 85 -3.60 -3.02 -10.87
CA GLN A 85 -3.19 -3.66 -12.11
C GLN A 85 -4.04 -4.90 -12.43
N VAL A 86 -4.35 -5.72 -11.42
CA VAL A 86 -5.22 -6.89 -11.58
C VAL A 86 -6.63 -6.47 -11.98
N ALA A 87 -7.21 -5.46 -11.30
CA ALA A 87 -8.53 -4.93 -11.64
C ALA A 87 -8.59 -4.40 -13.09
N ASP A 88 -7.57 -3.64 -13.50
CA ASP A 88 -7.49 -3.07 -14.85
C ASP A 88 -7.32 -4.16 -15.92
N THR A 89 -6.61 -5.24 -15.61
CA THR A 89 -6.47 -6.40 -16.50
C THR A 89 -7.81 -7.10 -16.73
N TYR A 90 -8.57 -7.36 -15.66
CA TYR A 90 -9.89 -7.98 -15.77
C TYR A 90 -10.88 -7.12 -16.58
N ASP A 91 -10.91 -5.81 -16.34
CA ASP A 91 -11.80 -4.91 -17.08
C ASP A 91 -11.43 -4.85 -18.57
N ALA A 92 -10.12 -4.86 -18.89
CA ALA A 92 -9.65 -4.89 -20.28
C ALA A 92 -10.01 -6.19 -21.00
N GLU A 93 -9.89 -7.34 -20.32
CA GLU A 93 -10.27 -8.64 -20.86
C GLU A 93 -11.78 -8.73 -21.13
N ASP A 94 -12.63 -8.23 -20.23
CA ASP A 94 -14.09 -8.22 -20.43
C ASP A 94 -14.50 -7.31 -21.60
N ALA A 95 -13.88 -6.15 -21.74
CA ALA A 95 -14.11 -5.25 -22.88
C ALA A 95 -13.70 -5.89 -24.22
N SER A 96 -12.53 -6.55 -24.26
CA SER A 96 -12.03 -7.24 -25.45
C SER A 96 -12.95 -8.40 -25.88
N ASN A 97 -13.43 -9.19 -24.92
CA ASN A 97 -14.36 -10.27 -25.19
C ASN A 97 -15.73 -9.77 -25.67
N ALA A 98 -16.23 -8.67 -25.11
CA ALA A 98 -17.45 -8.03 -25.57
C ALA A 98 -17.35 -7.59 -27.05
N HIS A 99 -16.23 -6.98 -27.44
CA HIS A 99 -15.99 -6.55 -28.82
C HIS A 99 -15.89 -7.72 -29.81
N LYS A 100 -15.24 -8.83 -29.42
CA LYS A 100 -15.18 -10.04 -30.26
C LYS A 100 -16.57 -10.62 -30.53
N LEU A 101 -17.44 -10.65 -29.52
CA LEU A 101 -18.81 -11.12 -29.67
C LEU A 101 -19.67 -10.20 -30.56
N GLN A 102 -19.47 -8.88 -30.47
CA GLN A 102 -20.19 -7.92 -31.33
C GLN A 102 -19.77 -8.00 -32.81
N ASN A 103 -18.52 -8.34 -33.11
CA ASN A 103 -18.02 -8.48 -34.48
C ASN A 103 -18.33 -9.85 -35.14
N LEU A 104 -18.95 -10.78 -34.40
CA LEU A 104 -19.33 -12.12 -34.89
C LEU A 104 -20.79 -12.21 -35.36
N TYR A 105 -21.57 -11.14 -35.20
CA TYR A 105 -22.96 -10.99 -35.67
C TYR A 105 -23.07 -9.86 -36.69
#